data_AF-A0AB39TV51-F1
#
_entry.id   AF-A0AB39TV51-F1
#
_cell.length_a   1.000
_cell.length_b   1.000
_cell.length_c   1.000
_cell.angle_alpha   90.00
_cell.angle_beta   90.00
_cell.angle_gamma   90.00
#
_symmetry.space_group_name_H-M   'P 1'
#
loop_
_entity.id
_entity.type
_entity.pdbx_description
1 polymer ?
#
loop_
_entity_poly.entity_id
_entity_poly.type
_entity_poly.pdbx_seq_one_letter_code
_entity_poly.pdbx_strand_id
1 'polypeptide(L)'
;MTEKTERQAVIVTRIFKGEGSEEDSAEAARNFELWVELLWQGNEAAAVAACARALEAECGRHWTRMDERDRGTHVWFFSYLCPLPETLRPEARDYRDGVLSGVGFQELAKAIRFRKGEPE
;
A
#
# COMPACT_ATOMS: atom_id res chain seq x y z
N MET A 1 -15.51 25.26 0.96
CA MET A 1 -14.12 25.19 0.46
C MET A 1 -13.78 23.71 0.37
N THR A 2 -13.73 23.15 -0.84
CA THR A 2 -13.18 21.80 -1.03
C THR A 2 -11.66 21.94 -1.02
N GLU A 3 -11.03 21.66 0.12
CA GLU A 3 -9.59 21.43 0.17
C GLU A 3 -9.23 20.42 -0.92
N LYS A 4 -8.20 20.73 -1.71
CA LYS A 4 -7.63 19.76 -2.64
C LYS A 4 -6.95 18.69 -1.80
N THR A 5 -7.67 17.62 -1.46
CA THR A 5 -7.09 16.44 -0.85
C THR A 5 -5.95 15.96 -1.75
N GLU A 6 -4.73 15.91 -1.21
CA GLU A 6 -3.59 15.44 -1.97
C GLU A 6 -3.76 13.93 -2.23
N ARG A 7 -3.23 13.44 -3.35
CA ARG A 7 -3.33 12.01 -3.67
C ARG A 7 -2.58 11.20 -2.63
N GLN A 8 -3.22 10.16 -2.09
CA GLN A 8 -2.66 9.25 -1.10
C GLN A 8 -1.23 8.80 -1.42
N ALA A 9 -0.96 8.42 -2.68
CA ALA A 9 0.37 7.98 -3.11
C ALA A 9 1.46 9.04 -2.90
N VAL A 10 1.14 10.34 -3.01
CA VAL A 10 2.09 11.45 -2.79
C VAL A 10 2.43 11.55 -1.30
N ILE A 11 1.41 11.56 -0.44
CA ILE A 11 1.55 11.61 1.02
C ILE A 11 2.35 10.40 1.51
N VAL A 12 1.96 9.19 1.11
CA VAL A 12 2.65 7.95 1.49
C VAL A 12 4.10 7.95 1.00
N THR A 13 4.38 8.47 -0.19
CA THR A 13 5.75 8.59 -0.70
C THR A 13 6.59 9.52 0.17
N ARG A 14 6.06 10.68 0.58
CA ARG A 14 6.77 11.61 1.49
C ARG A 14 7.06 10.95 2.84
N ILE A 15 6.06 10.32 3.45
CA ILE A 15 6.21 9.59 4.72
C ILE A 15 7.31 8.54 4.58
N PHE A 16 7.29 7.75 3.52
CA PHE A 16 8.25 6.66 3.33
C PHE A 16 9.69 7.15 3.13
N LYS A 17 9.87 8.30 2.47
CA LYS A 17 11.17 8.97 2.32
C LYS A 17 11.69 9.60 3.62
N GLY A 18 10.86 9.68 4.67
CA GLY A 18 11.18 10.40 5.90
C GLY A 18 11.04 11.92 5.77
N GLU A 19 10.34 12.37 4.73
CA GLU A 19 10.01 13.77 4.46
C GLU A 19 8.61 14.14 4.98
N GLY A 20 7.83 13.15 5.45
CA GLY A 20 6.48 13.33 5.95
C GLY A 20 6.43 13.87 7.38
N SER A 21 5.41 14.67 7.64
CA SER A 21 5.05 15.23 8.93
C SER A 21 4.03 14.34 9.68
N GLU A 22 3.72 14.73 10.93
CA GLU A 22 2.59 14.15 11.67
C GLU A 22 1.26 14.43 10.95
N GLU A 23 1.14 15.60 10.30
CA GLU A 23 -0.04 15.97 9.51
C GLU A 23 -0.21 15.08 8.29
N ASP A 24 0.89 14.79 7.57
CA ASP A 24 0.89 13.82 6.46
C ASP A 24 0.41 12.44 6.94
N SER A 25 0.87 12.01 8.11
CA SER A 25 0.49 10.71 8.68
C SER A 25 -1.00 10.67 9.03
N ALA A 26 -1.52 11.74 9.64
CA ALA A 26 -2.94 11.86 9.96
C ALA A 26 -3.82 11.96 8.69
N GLU A 27 -3.36 12.67 7.66
CA GLU A 27 -4.09 12.77 6.38
C GLU A 27 -4.11 11.43 5.65
N ALA A 28 -2.99 10.70 5.60
CA ALA A 28 -2.93 9.37 5.00
C ALA A 28 -3.86 8.37 5.72
N ALA A 29 -3.95 8.44 7.05
CA ALA A 29 -4.86 7.61 7.83
C ALA A 29 -6.34 7.92 7.53
N ARG A 30 -6.71 9.21 7.53
CA ARG A 30 -8.08 9.65 7.17
C ARG A 30 -8.46 9.23 5.75
N ASN A 31 -7.55 9.34 4.79
CA ASN A 31 -7.79 8.92 3.42
C ASN A 31 -8.01 7.41 3.32
N PHE A 32 -7.28 6.61 4.10
CA PHE A 32 -7.50 5.16 4.16
C PHE A 32 -8.87 4.82 4.74
N GLU A 33 -9.28 5.46 5.84
CA GLU A 33 -10.62 5.29 6.42
C GLU A 33 -11.73 5.65 5.41
N LEU A 34 -11.58 6.78 4.71
CA LEU A 34 -12.52 7.20 3.66
C LEU A 34 -12.53 6.23 2.48
N TRP A 35 -11.38 5.69 2.09
CA TRP A 35 -11.30 4.69 1.03
C TRP A 35 -12.06 3.42 1.40
N VAL A 36 -11.92 2.92 2.63
CA VAL A 36 -12.67 1.76 3.14
C VAL A 36 -14.17 2.07 3.19
N GLU A 37 -14.56 3.21 3.75
CA GLU A 37 -15.97 3.59 3.89
C GLU A 37 -16.65 3.73 2.52
N LEU A 38 -16.05 4.53 1.62
CA LEU A 38 -16.68 4.92 0.37
C LEU A 38 -16.64 3.82 -0.69
N LEU A 39 -15.53 3.08 -0.81
CA LEU A 39 -15.34 2.11 -1.89
C LEU A 39 -15.59 0.68 -1.45
N TRP A 40 -15.57 0.41 -0.15
CA TRP A 40 -15.71 -0.94 0.42
C TRP A 40 -16.84 -1.03 1.46
N GLN A 41 -17.67 0.00 1.58
CA GLN A 41 -18.84 0.03 2.48
C GLN A 41 -18.47 -0.28 3.93
N GLY A 42 -17.31 0.21 4.37
CA GLY A 42 -16.80 0.00 5.72
C GLY A 42 -16.15 -1.38 5.93
N ASN A 43 -16.07 -2.24 4.91
CA ASN A 43 -15.51 -3.59 5.04
C ASN A 43 -14.00 -3.62 4.72
N GLU A 44 -13.19 -3.26 5.72
CA GLU A 44 -11.72 -3.27 5.61
C GLU A 44 -11.17 -4.64 5.21
N ALA A 45 -11.71 -5.73 5.79
CA ALA A 45 -11.25 -7.08 5.48
C ALA A 45 -11.45 -7.43 4.00
N ALA A 46 -12.57 -7.03 3.40
CA ALA A 46 -12.83 -7.22 1.98
C ALA A 46 -11.86 -6.39 1.11
N ALA A 47 -11.60 -5.14 1.51
CA ALA A 47 -10.69 -4.23 0.83
C ALA A 47 -9.25 -4.78 0.80
N VAL A 48 -8.75 -5.20 1.96
CA VAL A 48 -7.43 -5.81 2.13
C VAL A 48 -7.33 -7.14 1.37
N ALA A 49 -8.36 -7.99 1.43
CA ALA A 49 -8.38 -9.24 0.70
C ALA A 49 -8.37 -9.04 -0.84
N ALA A 50 -9.04 -7.99 -1.33
CA ALA A 50 -8.98 -7.64 -2.75
C ALA A 50 -7.57 -7.20 -3.16
N CYS A 51 -6.92 -6.35 -2.36
CA CYS A 51 -5.53 -5.95 -2.55
C CYS A 51 -4.58 -7.16 -2.59
N ALA A 52 -4.74 -8.10 -1.65
CA ALA A 52 -3.94 -9.32 -1.61
C ALA A 52 -4.08 -10.16 -2.88
N ARG A 53 -5.32 -10.36 -3.36
CA ARG A 53 -5.60 -11.11 -4.60
C ARG A 53 -5.02 -10.41 -5.83
N ALA A 54 -5.09 -9.08 -5.90
CA ALA A 54 -4.52 -8.33 -7.01
C ALA A 54 -2.98 -8.43 -7.04
N LEU A 55 -2.32 -8.30 -5.88
CA LEU A 55 -0.89 -8.50 -5.77
C LEU A 55 -0.47 -9.92 -6.11
N GLU A 56 -1.19 -10.94 -5.63
CA GLU A 56 -0.93 -12.34 -5.99
C GLU A 56 -1.00 -12.56 -7.50
N ALA A 57 -2.04 -12.03 -8.14
CA ALA A 57 -2.25 -12.18 -9.58
C ALA A 57 -1.15 -11.48 -10.41
N GLU A 58 -0.72 -10.27 -10.04
CA GLU A 58 0.26 -9.53 -10.82
C GLU A 58 1.72 -9.90 -10.49
N CYS A 59 2.04 -10.20 -9.23
CA CYS A 59 3.40 -10.56 -8.80
C CYS A 59 3.76 -12.03 -9.08
N GLY A 60 2.78 -12.92 -9.24
CA GLY A 60 2.95 -14.30 -9.69
C GLY A 60 4.04 -15.06 -8.94
N ARG A 61 5.10 -15.49 -9.64
CA ARG A 61 6.18 -16.29 -9.03
C ARG A 61 6.91 -15.58 -7.90
N HIS A 62 7.01 -14.25 -7.94
CA HIS A 62 7.61 -13.48 -6.84
C HIS A 62 6.74 -13.60 -5.59
N TRP A 63 5.41 -13.53 -5.74
CA TRP A 63 4.47 -13.71 -4.63
C TRP A 63 4.63 -15.07 -3.96
N THR A 64 4.69 -16.15 -4.75
CA THR A 64 4.80 -17.51 -4.21
C THR A 64 6.11 -17.81 -3.48
N ARG A 65 7.16 -17.03 -3.76
CA ARG A 65 8.49 -17.20 -3.16
C ARG A 65 8.71 -16.32 -1.92
N MET A 66 7.91 -15.27 -1.76
CA MET A 66 7.93 -14.45 -0.56
C MET A 66 7.33 -15.23 0.61
N ASP A 67 7.93 -15.05 1.79
CA ASP A 67 7.31 -15.56 3.01
C ASP A 67 6.00 -14.81 3.31
N GLU A 68 5.22 -15.35 4.24
CA GLU A 68 3.93 -14.76 4.62
C GLU A 68 4.09 -13.35 5.22
N ARG A 69 5.21 -13.09 5.89
CA ARG A 69 5.47 -11.82 6.57
C ARG A 69 5.74 -10.70 5.57
N ASP A 70 6.58 -10.95 4.57
CA ASP A 70 6.84 -10.04 3.46
C ASP A 70 5.57 -9.81 2.65
N ARG A 71 4.81 -10.88 2.34
CA ARG A 71 3.51 -10.74 1.67
C ARG A 71 2.56 -9.84 2.46
N GLY A 72 2.41 -10.07 3.76
CA GLY A 72 1.58 -9.22 4.62
C GLY A 72 2.03 -7.76 4.63
N THR A 73 3.34 -7.53 4.60
CA THR A 73 3.93 -6.18 4.52
C THR A 73 3.54 -5.48 3.21
N HIS A 74 3.63 -6.20 2.08
CA HIS A 74 3.23 -5.66 0.77
C HIS A 74 1.72 -5.45 0.66
N VAL A 75 0.89 -6.37 1.19
CA VAL A 75 -0.56 -6.17 1.23
C VAL A 75 -0.89 -4.90 2.00
N TRP A 76 -0.34 -4.75 3.22
CA TRP A 76 -0.56 -3.58 4.06
C TRP A 76 -0.20 -2.29 3.32
N PHE A 77 1.01 -2.23 2.76
CA PHE A 77 1.50 -1.03 2.09
C PHE A 77 0.68 -0.70 0.84
N PHE A 78 0.38 -1.70 0.00
CA PHE A 78 -0.43 -1.51 -1.20
C PHE A 78 -1.87 -1.10 -0.87
N SER A 79 -2.51 -1.69 0.15
CA SER A 79 -3.84 -1.23 0.59
C SER A 79 -3.79 0.20 1.13
N TYR A 80 -2.71 0.60 1.81
CA TYR A 80 -2.55 1.95 2.33
C TYR A 80 -2.38 3.01 1.23
N LEU A 81 -2.00 2.61 0.01
CA LEU A 81 -2.01 3.48 -1.17
C LEU A 81 -3.43 3.77 -1.69
N CYS A 82 -4.46 3.11 -1.14
CA CYS A 82 -5.88 3.32 -1.45
C CYS A 82 -6.21 3.14 -2.95
N PRO A 83 -5.84 2.01 -3.58
CA PRO A 83 -6.10 1.77 -4.99
C PRO A 83 -7.60 1.67 -5.29
N LEU A 84 -8.04 2.11 -6.47
CA LEU A 84 -9.47 2.04 -6.80
C LEU A 84 -9.87 0.60 -7.18
N PRO A 85 -11.07 0.12 -6.79
CA PRO A 85 -11.53 -1.23 -7.13
C PRO A 85 -11.47 -1.53 -8.65
N GLU A 86 -11.81 -0.55 -9.49
CA GLU A 86 -11.80 -0.67 -10.95
C GLU A 86 -10.40 -0.71 -11.58
N THR A 87 -9.40 -0.12 -10.93
CA THR A 87 -8.00 -0.08 -11.39
C THR A 87 -7.06 -0.93 -10.55
N LEU A 88 -7.59 -1.74 -9.64
CA LEU A 88 -6.82 -2.53 -8.67
C LEU A 88 -5.74 -3.40 -9.31
N ARG A 89 -6.04 -4.06 -10.44
CA ARG A 89 -5.07 -4.89 -11.17
C ARG A 89 -4.00 -4.06 -11.89
N PRO A 90 -4.33 -3.04 -12.70
CA PRO A 90 -3.35 -2.10 -13.22
C PRO A 90 -2.45 -1.49 -12.14
N GLU A 91 -3.01 -1.04 -11.02
CA GLU A 91 -2.23 -0.46 -9.92
C GLU A 91 -1.32 -1.48 -9.23
N ALA A 92 -1.78 -2.72 -9.06
CA ALA A 92 -0.93 -3.81 -8.53
C ALA A 92 0.22 -4.16 -9.49
N ARG A 93 0.01 -4.02 -10.80
CA ARG A 93 1.06 -4.17 -11.81
C ARG A 93 2.08 -3.05 -11.72
N ASP A 94 1.63 -1.81 -11.66
CA ASP A 94 2.49 -0.64 -11.54
C ASP A 94 3.30 -0.69 -10.24
N TYR A 95 2.67 -1.15 -9.15
CA TYR A 95 3.34 -1.45 -7.90
C TYR A 95 4.45 -2.48 -8.09
N ARG A 96 4.15 -3.65 -8.65
CA ARG A 96 5.14 -4.71 -8.93
C ARG A 96 6.31 -4.17 -9.76
N ASP A 97 6.02 -3.44 -10.83
CA ASP A 97 7.04 -2.93 -11.74
C ASP A 97 7.91 -1.86 -11.06
N GLY A 98 7.32 -1.02 -10.20
CA GLY A 98 8.04 -0.10 -9.33
C GLY A 98 8.97 -0.83 -8.34
N VAL A 99 8.48 -1.90 -7.70
CA VAL A 99 9.30 -2.69 -6.77
C VAL A 99 10.45 -3.40 -7.48
N LEU A 100 10.19 -4.01 -8.64
CA LEU A 100 11.19 -4.75 -9.42
C LEU A 100 12.26 -3.84 -10.04
N SER A 101 11.88 -2.63 -10.45
CA SER A 101 12.82 -1.64 -11.00
C SER A 101 13.63 -0.91 -9.92
N GLY A 102 13.17 -0.96 -8.66
CA GLY A 102 13.83 -0.36 -7.51
C GLY A 102 14.68 -1.36 -6.71
N VAL A 103 14.44 -1.40 -5.40
CA VAL A 103 15.24 -2.20 -4.44
C VAL A 103 14.84 -3.68 -4.38
N GLY A 104 13.73 -4.07 -5.03
CA GLY A 104 13.17 -5.42 -4.95
C GLY A 104 12.24 -5.62 -3.74
N PHE A 105 11.47 -6.71 -3.77
CA PHE A 105 10.42 -6.99 -2.79
C PHE A 105 10.97 -7.11 -1.36
N GLN A 106 12.01 -7.92 -1.15
CA GLN A 106 12.54 -8.18 0.18
C GLN A 106 13.08 -6.92 0.88
N GLU A 107 13.88 -6.12 0.16
CA GLU A 107 14.45 -4.89 0.73
C GLU A 107 13.38 -3.83 0.97
N LEU A 108 12.37 -3.75 0.10
CA LEU A 108 11.22 -2.87 0.36
C LEU A 108 10.43 -3.33 1.58
N ALA A 109 10.18 -4.63 1.75
CA ALA A 109 9.46 -5.16 2.90
C ALA A 109 10.20 -4.88 4.22
N LYS A 110 11.53 -5.04 4.26
CA LYS A 110 12.36 -4.65 5.42
C LYS A 110 12.22 -3.16 5.72
N ALA A 111 12.36 -2.30 4.71
CA ALA A 111 12.25 -0.86 4.87
C ALA A 111 10.86 -0.44 5.41
N ILE A 112 9.78 -1.04 4.91
CA ILE A 112 8.43 -0.81 5.42
C ILE A 112 8.32 -1.22 6.90
N ARG A 113 8.77 -2.43 7.25
CA ARG A 113 8.72 -2.92 8.63
C ARG A 113 9.50 -2.05 9.60
N PHE A 114 10.72 -1.66 9.23
CA PHE A 114 11.55 -0.74 10.01
C PHE A 114 10.81 0.58 10.30
N ARG A 115 10.15 1.16 9.29
CA ARG A 115 9.36 2.39 9.45
C ARG A 115 8.12 2.20 10.32
N LYS A 116 7.54 1.01 10.35
CA LYS A 116 6.43 0.64 11.25
C LYS A 116 6.89 0.34 12.69
N GLY A 117 8.20 0.30 12.95
CA GLY A 117 8.74 -0.11 14.25
C GLY A 117 8.64 -1.62 14.51
N GLU A 118 8.49 -2.44 13.46
CA GLU A 118 8.53 -3.89 13.57
C GLU A 118 9.99 -4.38 13.62
N PRO A 119 10.31 -5.41 14.43
CA PRO A 119 11.66 -5.98 14.48
C PRO A 119 12.05 -6.62 13.14
N GLU A 120 13.34 -6.73 12.80
CA GLU A 120 13.78 -7.47 11.61
C GLU A 120 13.66 -8.98 11.78
#